data_AF-A0A2K8U2C0-F1
#
_entry.id   AF-A0A2K8U2C0-F1
#
_cell.length_a   1.000
_cell.length_b   1.000
_cell.length_c   1.000
_cell.angle_alpha   90.00
_cell.angle_beta   90.00
_cell.angle_gamma   90.00
#
_symmetry.space_group_name_H-M   'P 1'
#
loop_
_entity.id
_entity.type
_entity.pdbx_description
1 polymer ?
#
loop_
_entity_poly.entity_id
_entity_poly.type
_entity_poly.pdbx_seq_one_letter_code
_entity_poly.pdbx_strand_id
1 'polypeptide(L)'
;MKPTQFWKNFKLGEELAVSGTLIYNGMRRFHEMRKLDHTDEVFEVLYNLSVGFERLLKIAVILLEHNDSIDQDDLEKSLITHSHLDLLNRVKKHVPVNLDSPHNDLLNLLGTFYKSLRYERFMLSSVYDSSREVEALCAFLSKHLTIDLQRKVLFLGRQNDDRYRRFMRKTVLKISKAVFDVVKTRARASNLYTDELRSGSKAETVFLGEIDISHEDVLWKELLLFFMNTKSTSRYLDFLRGVPPLDFDPERASDYLDCFQSDAAKAFVMGELEEHYEELGEKGNRLELMGVIGAPNVFFDSMEDEEDIRDNDEN
;
A
#
# COMPACT_ATOMS: atom_id res chain seq x y z
N MET A 1 -32.61 12.37 0.11
CA MET A 1 -31.29 12.90 0.52
C MET A 1 -30.96 14.09 -0.37
N LYS A 2 -30.53 15.22 0.19
CA LYS A 2 -30.15 16.41 -0.62
C LYS A 2 -28.90 16.10 -1.48
N PRO A 3 -28.72 16.72 -2.66
CA PRO A 3 -27.53 16.50 -3.49
C PRO A 3 -26.21 16.73 -2.74
N THR A 4 -26.14 17.78 -1.91
CA THR A 4 -24.95 18.09 -1.08
C THR A 4 -24.65 17.00 -0.04
N GLN A 5 -25.69 16.41 0.56
CA GLN A 5 -25.54 15.29 1.49
C GLN A 5 -25.08 14.02 0.77
N PHE A 6 -25.63 13.73 -0.42
CA PHE A 6 -25.19 12.59 -1.23
C PHE A 6 -23.72 12.72 -1.63
N TRP A 7 -23.31 13.88 -2.13
CA TRP A 7 -21.94 14.16 -2.51
C TRP A 7 -20.98 13.99 -1.33
N LYS A 8 -21.30 14.58 -0.16
CA LYS A 8 -20.47 14.44 1.04
C LYS A 8 -20.41 13.01 1.57
N ASN A 9 -21.50 12.24 1.51
CA ASN A 9 -21.50 10.85 1.96
C ASN A 9 -20.74 9.93 1.01
N PHE A 10 -21.16 9.89 -0.26
CA PHE A 10 -20.73 8.86 -1.17
C PHE A 10 -19.52 9.27 -1.99
N LYS A 11 -19.51 10.48 -2.55
CA LYS A 11 -18.40 10.93 -3.39
C LYS A 11 -17.15 11.23 -2.59
N LEU A 12 -17.28 11.88 -1.43
CA LEU A 12 -16.13 12.03 -0.54
C LEU A 12 -15.72 10.70 0.13
N GLY A 13 -16.65 9.77 0.32
CA GLY A 13 -16.33 8.41 0.81
C GLY A 13 -15.54 7.60 -0.20
N GLU A 14 -15.91 7.64 -1.49
CA GLU A 14 -15.12 7.08 -2.60
C GLU A 14 -13.70 7.69 -2.61
N GLU A 15 -13.60 9.02 -2.50
CA GLU A 15 -12.33 9.73 -2.45
C GLU A 15 -11.48 9.38 -1.22
N LEU A 16 -12.12 9.14 -0.07
CA LEU A 16 -11.43 8.67 1.13
C LEU A 16 -10.84 7.27 0.91
N ALA A 17 -11.58 6.36 0.29
CA ALA A 17 -11.10 5.02 -0.04
C ALA A 17 -9.93 5.06 -1.04
N VAL A 18 -10.00 5.94 -2.06
CA VAL A 18 -8.91 6.18 -3.02
C VAL A 18 -7.69 6.74 -2.31
N SER A 19 -7.86 7.75 -1.45
CA SER A 19 -6.80 8.35 -0.66
C SER A 19 -6.06 7.31 0.20
N GLY A 20 -6.80 6.50 0.96
CA GLY A 20 -6.21 5.43 1.76
C GLY A 20 -5.47 4.40 0.92
N THR A 21 -6.01 4.04 -0.26
CA THR A 21 -5.33 3.13 -1.20
C THR A 21 -4.00 3.67 -1.69
N LEU A 22 -3.94 4.95 -2.07
CA LEU A 22 -2.71 5.61 -2.51
C LEU A 22 -1.67 5.67 -1.38
N ILE A 23 -2.08 6.05 -0.17
CA ILE A 23 -1.18 6.10 0.98
C ILE A 23 -0.60 4.71 1.28
N TYR A 24 -1.44 3.68 1.27
CA TYR A 24 -1.00 2.30 1.43
C TYR A 24 0.02 1.90 0.36
N ASN A 25 -0.26 2.18 -0.92
CA ASN A 25 0.63 1.81 -2.02
C ASN A 25 2.00 2.51 -1.90
N GLY A 26 2.02 3.80 -1.55
CA GLY A 26 3.27 4.53 -1.30
C GLY A 26 4.08 3.91 -0.16
N MET A 27 3.41 3.51 0.93
CA MET A 27 4.06 2.81 2.04
C MET A 27 4.55 1.40 1.66
N ARG A 28 3.76 0.66 0.89
CA ARG A 28 4.11 -0.68 0.39
C ARG A 28 5.34 -0.62 -0.50
N ARG A 29 5.38 0.33 -1.42
CA ARG A 29 6.54 0.53 -2.30
C ARG A 29 7.79 0.92 -1.51
N PHE A 30 7.65 1.82 -0.53
CA PHE A 30 8.78 2.19 0.34
C PHE A 30 9.24 1.02 1.22
N HIS A 31 8.36 0.07 1.54
CA HIS A 31 8.75 -1.13 2.26
C HIS A 31 9.54 -2.10 1.37
N GLU A 32 9.08 -2.33 0.14
CA GLU A 32 9.69 -3.27 -0.81
C GLU A 32 11.04 -2.81 -1.38
N MET A 33 11.25 -1.49 -1.51
CA MET A 33 12.48 -0.97 -2.10
C MET A 33 13.72 -1.36 -1.28
N ARG A 34 14.74 -1.87 -1.96
CA ARG A 34 16.02 -2.27 -1.34
C ARG A 34 17.01 -1.12 -1.26
N LYS A 35 17.01 -0.23 -2.26
CA LYS A 35 17.93 0.90 -2.36
C LYS A 35 17.17 2.17 -2.65
N LEU A 36 17.57 3.27 -2.00
CA LEU A 36 17.02 4.60 -2.23
C LEU A 36 17.49 5.20 -3.57
N ASP A 37 18.48 4.61 -4.23
CA ASP A 37 19.06 5.14 -5.47
C ASP A 37 18.19 4.93 -6.72
N HIS A 38 17.18 4.06 -6.65
CA HIS A 38 16.27 3.82 -7.77
C HIS A 38 15.23 4.94 -7.86
N THR A 39 15.50 5.90 -8.75
CA THR A 39 14.71 7.12 -8.89
C THR A 39 13.25 6.83 -9.29
N ASP A 40 12.99 5.78 -10.06
CA ASP A 40 11.65 5.32 -10.41
C ASP A 40 10.87 4.80 -9.19
N GLU A 41 11.50 4.03 -8.32
CA GLU A 41 10.87 3.55 -7.08
C GLU A 41 10.59 4.70 -6.11
N VAL A 42 11.55 5.62 -5.93
CA VAL A 42 11.35 6.82 -5.10
C VAL A 42 10.24 7.70 -5.66
N PHE A 43 10.17 7.87 -6.98
CA PHE A 43 9.11 8.60 -7.63
C PHE A 43 7.74 8.02 -7.27
N GLU A 44 7.59 6.70 -7.39
CA GLU A 44 6.32 6.02 -7.10
C GLU A 44 5.89 6.20 -5.64
N VAL A 45 6.82 6.11 -4.69
CA VAL A 45 6.56 6.38 -3.27
C VAL A 45 6.06 7.81 -3.08
N LEU A 46 6.82 8.80 -3.55
CA LEU A 46 6.48 10.21 -3.36
C LEU A 46 5.19 10.58 -4.08
N TYR A 47 4.95 10.06 -5.28
CA TYR A 47 3.74 10.32 -6.05
C TYR A 47 2.49 9.79 -5.36
N ASN A 48 2.50 8.52 -4.93
CA ASN A 48 1.37 7.91 -4.24
C ASN A 48 1.06 8.65 -2.92
N LEU A 49 2.09 8.96 -2.12
CA LEU A 49 1.91 9.70 -0.87
C LEU A 49 1.43 11.15 -1.11
N SER A 50 1.98 11.86 -2.10
CA SER A 50 1.56 13.21 -2.45
C SER A 50 0.07 13.23 -2.82
N VAL A 51 -0.35 12.41 -3.79
CA VAL A 51 -1.76 12.42 -4.22
C VAL A 51 -2.68 11.92 -3.11
N GLY A 52 -2.26 10.89 -2.36
CA GLY A 52 -3.02 10.33 -1.26
C GLY A 52 -3.32 11.36 -0.15
N PHE A 53 -2.30 12.05 0.34
CA PHE A 53 -2.47 13.07 1.39
C PHE A 53 -3.18 14.32 0.90
N GLU A 54 -2.97 14.74 -0.35
CA GLU A 54 -3.70 15.88 -0.92
C GLU A 54 -5.22 15.62 -0.88
N ARG A 55 -5.65 14.44 -1.34
CA ARG A 55 -7.06 14.03 -1.32
C ARG A 55 -7.62 13.98 0.11
N LEU A 56 -6.88 13.36 1.05
CA LEU A 56 -7.30 13.28 2.45
C LEU A 56 -7.54 14.66 3.07
N LEU A 57 -6.59 15.58 2.84
CA LEU A 57 -6.68 16.95 3.33
C LEU A 57 -7.82 17.72 2.66
N LYS A 58 -8.05 17.55 1.36
CA LYS A 58 -9.19 18.15 0.65
C LYS A 58 -10.53 17.68 1.22
N ILE A 59 -10.67 16.39 1.51
CA ILE A 59 -11.90 15.85 2.15
C ILE A 59 -12.12 16.53 3.50
N ALA A 60 -11.08 16.61 4.34
CA ALA A 60 -11.18 17.29 5.64
C ALA A 60 -11.59 18.77 5.50
N VAL A 61 -10.96 19.51 4.57
CA VAL A 61 -11.28 20.90 4.27
C VAL A 61 -12.74 21.05 3.82
N ILE A 62 -13.20 20.23 2.87
CA ILE A 62 -14.59 20.27 2.38
C ILE A 62 -15.58 20.03 3.51
N LEU A 63 -15.34 19.03 4.36
CA LEU A 63 -16.24 18.71 5.47
C LEU A 63 -16.29 19.83 6.51
N LEU A 64 -15.17 20.53 6.75
CA LEU A 64 -15.09 21.63 7.71
C LEU A 64 -15.69 22.93 7.17
N GLU A 65 -15.35 23.30 5.94
CA GLU A 65 -15.67 24.61 5.39
C GLU A 65 -17.04 24.64 4.69
N HIS A 66 -17.40 23.64 3.89
CA HIS A 66 -18.64 23.69 3.09
C HIS A 66 -19.90 23.75 3.95
N ASN A 67 -20.73 24.76 3.69
CA ASN A 67 -22.10 24.89 4.19
C ASN A 67 -23.02 25.45 3.09
N ASP A 68 -24.33 25.52 3.34
CA ASP A 68 -25.34 25.93 2.34
C ASP A 68 -25.24 27.42 1.93
N SER A 69 -24.37 28.22 2.56
CA SER A 69 -24.18 29.65 2.27
C SER A 69 -22.88 29.98 1.51
N ILE A 70 -22.04 28.99 1.24
CA ILE A 70 -20.77 29.18 0.50
C ILE A 70 -21.01 28.99 -1.00
N ASP A 71 -20.31 29.79 -1.80
CA ASP A 71 -20.20 29.58 -3.24
C ASP A 71 -19.38 28.30 -3.53
N GLN A 72 -20.04 27.32 -4.14
CA GLN A 72 -19.45 26.01 -4.45
C GLN A 72 -18.30 26.12 -5.45
N ASP A 73 -18.42 26.98 -6.47
CA ASP A 73 -17.41 27.12 -7.51
C ASP A 73 -16.14 27.74 -6.94
N ASP A 74 -16.28 28.71 -6.04
CA ASP A 74 -15.14 29.32 -5.35
C ASP A 74 -14.46 28.33 -4.40
N LEU A 75 -15.24 27.51 -3.68
CA LEU A 75 -14.68 26.44 -2.87
C LEU A 75 -13.88 25.46 -3.73
N GLU A 76 -14.45 24.97 -4.84
CA GLU A 76 -13.78 24.02 -5.74
C GLU A 76 -12.49 24.59 -6.34
N LYS A 77 -12.52 25.83 -6.85
CA LYS A 77 -11.34 26.52 -7.36
C LYS A 77 -10.27 26.68 -6.28
N SER A 78 -10.68 26.97 -5.04
CA SER A 78 -9.75 27.08 -3.92
C SER A 78 -8.96 25.78 -3.71
N LEU A 79 -9.58 24.61 -3.90
CA LEU A 79 -8.93 23.32 -3.65
C LEU A 79 -7.84 22.98 -4.68
N ILE A 80 -7.82 23.61 -5.87
CA ILE A 80 -6.89 23.22 -6.95
C ILE A 80 -5.45 23.70 -6.70
N THR A 81 -5.26 24.87 -6.08
CA THR A 81 -3.98 25.59 -6.11
C THR A 81 -3.09 25.41 -4.88
N HIS A 82 -3.60 24.73 -3.84
CA HIS A 82 -2.95 24.65 -2.55
C HIS A 82 -1.83 23.60 -2.48
N SER A 83 -0.80 23.88 -1.67
CA SER A 83 0.12 22.83 -1.19
C SER A 83 -0.54 22.01 -0.07
N HIS A 84 0.05 20.85 0.25
CA HIS A 84 -0.34 20.04 1.41
C HIS A 84 -0.34 20.85 2.72
N LEU A 85 0.66 21.72 2.92
CA LEU A 85 0.73 22.56 4.11
C LEU A 85 -0.38 23.63 4.13
N ASP A 86 -0.73 24.21 2.98
CA ASP A 86 -1.82 25.18 2.91
C ASP A 86 -3.16 24.52 3.26
N LEU A 87 -3.42 23.31 2.76
CA LEU A 87 -4.61 22.54 3.11
C LEU A 87 -4.61 22.16 4.60
N LEU A 88 -3.47 21.71 5.14
CA LEU A 88 -3.36 21.43 6.58
C LEU A 88 -3.62 22.68 7.43
N ASN A 89 -3.12 23.84 7.01
CA ASN A 89 -3.35 25.10 7.69
C ASN A 89 -4.83 25.51 7.65
N ARG A 90 -5.55 25.24 6.55
CA ARG A 90 -7.02 25.39 6.49
C ARG A 90 -7.71 24.51 7.52
N VAL A 91 -7.36 23.22 7.59
CA VAL A 91 -7.89 22.30 8.61
C VAL A 91 -7.62 22.82 10.03
N LYS A 92 -6.39 23.26 10.31
CA LYS A 92 -5.96 23.79 11.63
C LYS A 92 -6.69 25.06 12.06
N LYS A 93 -7.29 25.84 11.14
CA LYS A 93 -8.13 27.00 11.50
C LYS A 93 -9.44 26.61 12.17
N HIS A 94 -9.92 25.38 11.95
CA HIS A 94 -11.20 24.91 12.47
C HIS A 94 -11.03 23.97 13.68
N VAL A 95 -10.00 23.13 13.67
CA VAL A 95 -9.78 22.10 14.69
C VAL A 95 -8.30 21.96 15.02
N PRO A 96 -7.93 21.66 16.29
CA PRO A 96 -6.55 21.39 16.64
C PRO A 96 -6.07 20.08 15.98
N VAL A 97 -4.92 20.13 15.30
CA VAL A 97 -4.29 18.96 14.68
C VAL A 97 -2.84 18.84 15.15
N ASN A 98 -2.55 17.76 15.88
CA ASN A 98 -1.24 17.53 16.50
C ASN A 98 -0.27 16.84 15.53
N LEU A 99 0.51 17.65 14.81
CA LEU A 99 1.57 17.22 13.89
C LEU A 99 2.84 18.03 14.11
N ASP A 100 3.90 17.35 14.52
CA ASP A 100 5.23 17.92 14.79
C ASP A 100 6.10 18.08 13.52
N SER A 101 7.34 18.56 13.67
CA SER A 101 8.28 18.82 12.56
C SER A 101 8.39 17.69 11.55
N PRO A 102 8.58 16.40 11.92
CA PRO A 102 8.71 15.32 10.93
C PRO A 102 7.53 15.22 9.97
N HIS A 103 6.33 15.44 10.48
CA HIS A 103 5.09 15.36 9.71
C HIS A 103 4.95 16.55 8.76
N ASN A 104 5.20 17.76 9.25
CA ASN A 104 5.13 18.97 8.42
C ASN A 104 6.23 18.97 7.35
N ASP A 105 7.43 18.51 7.68
CA ASP A 105 8.54 18.38 6.73
C ASP A 105 8.22 17.34 5.64
N LEU A 106 7.59 16.22 5.98
CA LEU A 106 7.13 15.23 4.99
C LEU A 106 6.08 15.84 4.07
N LEU A 107 5.04 16.49 4.61
CA LEU A 107 4.01 17.14 3.79
C LEU A 107 4.60 18.23 2.89
N ASN A 108 5.61 18.96 3.37
CA ASN A 108 6.33 19.94 2.55
C ASN A 108 7.08 19.26 1.40
N LEU A 109 7.84 18.19 1.67
CA LEU A 109 8.54 17.40 0.66
C LEU A 109 7.56 16.91 -0.42
N LEU A 110 6.42 16.35 -0.02
CA LEU A 110 5.39 15.85 -0.93
C LEU A 110 4.77 16.97 -1.78
N GLY A 111 4.55 18.14 -1.19
CA GLY A 111 4.08 19.33 -1.89
C GLY A 111 5.09 19.86 -2.91
N THR A 112 6.38 19.94 -2.54
CA THR A 112 7.48 20.31 -3.44
C THR A 112 7.59 19.32 -4.59
N PHE A 113 7.58 18.01 -4.28
CA PHE A 113 7.67 16.96 -5.28
C PHE A 113 6.57 17.08 -6.35
N TYR A 114 5.31 17.22 -5.90
CA TYR A 114 4.16 17.26 -6.80
C TYR A 114 4.14 18.50 -7.70
N LYS A 115 4.57 19.65 -7.17
CA LYS A 115 4.58 20.93 -7.89
C LYS A 115 5.77 21.09 -8.83
N SER A 116 6.97 20.71 -8.42
CA SER A 116 8.19 21.00 -9.18
C SER A 116 8.94 19.74 -9.63
N LEU A 117 9.37 18.88 -8.70
CA LEU A 117 10.33 17.82 -8.99
C LEU A 117 9.85 16.83 -10.06
N ARG A 118 8.54 16.52 -10.08
CA ARG A 118 7.94 15.66 -11.13
C ARG A 118 8.16 16.20 -12.55
N TYR A 119 8.02 17.50 -12.74
CA TYR A 119 8.05 18.12 -14.07
C TYR A 119 9.45 18.49 -14.53
N GLU A 120 10.36 18.71 -13.58
CA GLU A 120 11.76 19.01 -13.88
C GLU A 120 12.45 17.91 -14.68
N ARG A 121 12.01 16.64 -14.56
CA ARG A 121 12.46 15.52 -15.39
C ARG A 121 12.26 15.74 -16.90
N PHE A 122 11.32 16.60 -17.29
CA PHE A 122 11.08 16.94 -18.70
C PHE A 122 11.92 18.14 -19.17
N MET A 123 12.69 18.77 -18.27
CA MET A 123 13.58 19.88 -18.62
C MET A 123 14.94 19.35 -19.06
N LEU A 124 15.55 19.97 -20.08
CA LEU A 124 16.87 19.58 -20.58
C LEU A 124 17.98 19.70 -19.52
N SER A 125 17.81 20.59 -18.53
CA SER A 125 18.73 20.75 -17.40
C SER A 125 18.80 19.52 -16.49
N SER A 126 17.80 18.64 -16.51
CA SER A 126 17.78 17.40 -15.70
C SER A 126 18.87 16.40 -16.05
N VAL A 127 19.50 16.54 -17.24
CA VAL A 127 20.66 15.74 -17.65
C VAL A 127 21.83 15.88 -16.67
N TYR A 128 21.93 17.02 -15.98
CA TYR A 128 23.00 17.31 -15.01
C TYR A 128 22.62 16.98 -13.57
N ASP A 129 21.35 16.71 -13.28
CA ASP A 129 20.82 16.46 -11.94
C ASP A 129 19.57 15.57 -11.98
N SER A 130 19.79 14.28 -12.26
CA SER A 130 18.73 13.30 -12.52
C SER A 130 18.13 12.65 -11.27
N SER A 131 18.53 13.06 -10.06
CA SER A 131 18.15 12.39 -8.80
C SER A 131 17.66 13.31 -7.67
N ARG A 132 17.19 14.53 -7.99
CA ARG A 132 16.77 15.53 -6.99
C ARG A 132 15.72 15.03 -5.98
N GLU A 133 14.77 14.21 -6.43
CA GLU A 133 13.77 13.60 -5.56
C GLU A 133 14.35 12.57 -4.58
N VAL A 134 15.33 11.79 -5.03
CA VAL A 134 16.09 10.88 -4.17
C VAL A 134 16.87 11.68 -3.14
N GLU A 135 17.51 12.77 -3.56
CA GLU A 135 18.24 13.67 -2.67
C GLU A 135 17.32 14.34 -1.65
N ALA A 136 16.14 14.79 -2.07
CA ALA A 136 15.15 15.39 -1.20
C ALA A 136 14.64 14.40 -0.15
N LEU A 137 14.36 13.15 -0.54
CA LEU A 137 13.99 12.08 0.38
C LEU A 137 15.14 11.73 1.34
N CYS A 138 16.37 11.61 0.83
CA CYS A 138 17.55 11.33 1.65
C CYS A 138 17.84 12.46 2.63
N ALA A 139 17.66 13.73 2.23
CA ALA A 139 17.82 14.89 3.09
C ALA A 139 16.76 14.89 4.21
N PHE A 140 15.51 14.56 3.88
CA PHE A 140 14.44 14.41 4.86
C PHE A 140 14.77 13.32 5.90
N LEU A 141 15.19 12.13 5.45
CA LEU A 141 15.59 11.03 6.33
C LEU A 141 16.82 11.42 7.18
N SER A 142 17.83 12.03 6.57
CA SER A 142 19.07 12.48 7.25
C SER A 142 18.76 13.47 8.37
N LYS A 143 17.86 14.43 8.12
CA LYS A 143 17.44 15.44 9.10
C LYS A 143 16.84 14.80 10.35
N HIS A 144 15.90 13.87 10.18
CA HIS A 144 15.11 13.34 11.31
C HIS A 144 15.70 12.10 11.97
N LEU A 145 16.60 11.39 11.28
CA LEU A 145 17.30 10.24 11.84
C LEU A 145 18.73 10.56 12.29
N THR A 146 19.22 11.78 12.02
CA THR A 146 20.57 12.22 12.40
C THR A 146 21.63 11.27 11.83
N ILE A 147 21.53 11.01 10.53
CA ILE A 147 22.41 10.14 9.75
C ILE A 147 22.94 10.90 8.53
N ASP A 148 24.06 10.43 7.96
CA ASP A 148 24.59 10.96 6.70
C ASP A 148 24.24 10.02 5.54
N LEU A 149 23.16 10.35 4.82
CA LEU A 149 22.82 9.72 3.53
C LEU A 149 23.27 10.54 2.32
N GLN A 150 24.01 11.64 2.54
CA GLN A 150 24.49 12.51 1.46
C GLN A 150 25.76 11.95 0.81
N ARG A 151 26.55 11.19 1.57
CA ARG A 151 27.72 10.50 1.05
C ARG A 151 27.34 9.20 0.34
N LYS A 152 27.33 9.20 -1.00
CA LYS A 152 27.26 7.96 -1.79
C LYS A 152 28.47 7.09 -1.44
N VAL A 153 28.24 5.95 -0.77
CA VAL A 153 29.28 4.91 -0.64
C VAL A 153 29.48 4.33 -2.03
N LEU A 154 30.65 4.58 -2.62
CA LEU A 154 31.01 4.07 -3.94
C LEU A 154 30.78 2.54 -3.93
N PHE A 155 30.05 2.03 -4.93
CA PHE A 155 29.70 0.62 -5.17
C PHE A 155 28.54 -0.01 -4.38
N LEU A 156 28.18 0.46 -3.16
CA LEU A 156 27.11 -0.20 -2.37
C LEU A 156 25.72 0.43 -2.51
N GLY A 157 25.66 1.72 -2.90
CA GLY A 157 24.41 2.48 -2.91
C GLY A 157 23.85 2.73 -1.50
N ARG A 158 22.80 3.54 -1.42
CA ARG A 158 22.06 3.87 -0.19
C ARG A 158 21.00 2.80 0.05
N GLN A 159 21.30 1.87 0.94
CA GLN A 159 20.35 0.84 1.35
C GLN A 159 19.14 1.47 2.04
N ASN A 160 17.95 0.99 1.72
CA ASN A 160 16.74 1.32 2.47
C ASN A 160 16.64 0.33 3.62
N ASP A 161 17.05 0.75 4.82
CA ASP A 161 17.06 -0.11 6.00
C ASP A 161 15.73 -0.05 6.79
N ASP A 162 15.59 -0.95 7.76
CA ASP A 162 14.36 -1.02 8.56
C ASP A 162 14.17 0.20 9.47
N ARG A 163 15.24 0.93 9.80
CA ARG A 163 15.12 2.17 10.57
C ARG A 163 14.40 3.23 9.73
N TYR A 164 14.70 3.31 8.43
CA TYR A 164 14.06 4.24 7.50
C TYR A 164 12.61 3.83 7.27
N ARG A 165 12.35 2.53 7.02
CA ARG A 165 10.99 1.96 6.91
C ARG A 165 10.13 2.30 8.13
N ARG A 166 10.65 2.02 9.34
CA ARG A 166 9.92 2.31 10.59
C ARG A 166 9.65 3.80 10.79
N PHE A 167 10.60 4.66 10.45
CA PHE A 167 10.43 6.11 10.58
C PHE A 167 9.40 6.66 9.60
N MET A 168 9.50 6.32 8.32
CA MET A 168 8.53 6.70 7.30
C MET A 168 7.13 6.22 7.66
N ARG A 169 7.00 4.96 8.08
CA ARG A 169 5.75 4.37 8.55
C ARG A 169 5.11 5.16 9.68
N LYS A 170 5.87 5.45 10.75
CA LYS A 170 5.36 6.22 11.90
C LYS A 170 4.90 7.61 11.47
N THR A 171 5.66 8.27 10.61
CA THR A 171 5.36 9.63 10.15
C THR A 171 4.10 9.66 9.29
N VAL A 172 3.99 8.77 8.31
CA VAL A 172 2.82 8.65 7.43
C VAL A 172 1.59 8.27 8.24
N LEU A 173 1.68 7.27 9.11
CA LEU A 173 0.54 6.81 9.92
C LEU A 173 0.02 7.92 10.85
N LYS A 174 0.93 8.71 11.45
CA LYS A 174 0.53 9.82 12.32
C LYS A 174 -0.22 10.91 11.57
N ILE A 175 0.20 11.25 10.35
CA ILE A 175 -0.53 12.19 9.49
C ILE A 175 -1.90 11.61 9.11
N SER A 176 -1.94 10.37 8.60
CA SER A 176 -3.17 9.71 8.15
C SER A 176 -4.21 9.65 9.25
N LYS A 177 -3.82 9.19 10.45
CA LYS A 177 -4.73 9.11 11.61
C LYS A 177 -5.21 10.49 12.05
N ALA A 178 -4.29 11.47 12.17
CA ALA A 178 -4.67 12.80 12.62
C ALA A 178 -5.67 13.50 11.69
N VAL A 179 -5.51 13.37 10.37
CA VAL A 179 -6.45 13.98 9.42
C VAL A 179 -7.73 13.14 9.27
N PHE A 180 -7.63 11.82 9.31
CA PHE A 180 -8.82 10.95 9.28
C PHE A 180 -9.70 11.15 10.51
N ASP A 181 -9.13 11.35 11.70
CA ASP A 181 -9.90 11.66 12.91
C ASP A 181 -10.72 12.96 12.75
N VAL A 182 -10.21 13.94 12.01
CA VAL A 182 -10.96 15.16 11.65
C VAL A 182 -12.13 14.82 10.73
N VAL A 183 -11.89 14.05 9.66
CA VAL A 183 -12.93 13.59 8.73
C VAL A 183 -14.03 12.84 9.48
N LYS A 184 -13.65 11.85 10.29
CA LYS A 184 -14.53 11.03 11.12
C LYS A 184 -15.37 11.86 12.08
N THR A 185 -14.72 12.74 12.84
CA THR A 185 -15.42 13.60 13.80
C THR A 185 -16.42 14.52 13.10
N ARG A 186 -16.01 15.13 11.98
CA ARG A 186 -16.85 16.08 11.26
C ARG A 186 -18.00 15.41 10.50
N ALA A 187 -17.77 14.25 9.89
CA ALA A 187 -18.79 13.46 9.23
C ALA A 187 -19.88 13.05 10.23
N ARG A 188 -19.50 12.46 11.37
CA ARG A 188 -20.43 12.06 12.43
C ARG A 188 -21.20 13.22 13.03
N ALA A 189 -20.53 14.35 13.29
CA ALA A 189 -21.19 15.57 13.75
C ALA A 189 -22.22 16.12 12.75
N SER A 190 -22.10 15.76 11.47
CA SER A 190 -23.01 16.15 10.40
C SER A 190 -24.02 15.05 10.02
N ASN A 191 -24.08 13.95 10.80
CA ASN A 191 -24.86 12.75 10.50
C ASN A 191 -24.58 12.18 9.09
N LEU A 192 -23.29 12.16 8.74
CA LEU A 192 -22.74 11.62 7.49
C LEU A 192 -21.92 10.37 7.79
N TYR A 193 -21.79 9.53 6.77
CA TYR A 193 -21.10 8.23 6.79
C TYR A 193 -19.83 8.25 5.93
N THR A 194 -19.28 9.44 5.67
CA THR A 194 -18.05 9.61 4.87
C THR A 194 -16.86 8.84 5.45
N ASP A 195 -16.86 8.54 6.75
CA ASP A 195 -15.80 7.79 7.43
C ASP A 195 -15.95 6.26 7.36
N GLU A 196 -17.00 5.74 6.72
CA GLU A 196 -17.17 4.30 6.53
C GLU A 196 -16.18 3.74 5.51
N LEU A 197 -15.48 2.69 5.91
CA LEU A 197 -14.47 2.03 5.10
C LEU A 197 -14.87 0.57 4.87
N ARG A 198 -14.57 0.05 3.69
CA ARG A 198 -14.78 -1.37 3.38
C ARG A 198 -13.81 -2.22 4.21
N SER A 199 -14.33 -3.27 4.84
CA SER A 199 -13.52 -4.23 5.59
C SER A 199 -12.53 -4.96 4.68
N GLY A 200 -11.30 -5.17 5.16
CA GLY A 200 -10.17 -5.71 4.41
C GLY A 200 -9.65 -4.79 3.31
N SER A 201 -10.02 -3.50 3.29
CA SER A 201 -9.50 -2.55 2.31
C SER A 201 -8.18 -1.92 2.76
N LYS A 202 -7.35 -1.52 1.78
CA LYS A 202 -6.13 -0.73 2.04
C LYS A 202 -6.40 0.53 2.85
N ALA A 203 -7.55 1.18 2.62
CA ALA A 203 -7.95 2.37 3.36
C ALA A 203 -8.26 2.06 4.84
N GLU A 204 -8.94 0.94 5.13
CA GLU A 204 -9.15 0.48 6.50
C GLU A 204 -7.81 0.27 7.23
N THR A 205 -6.86 -0.42 6.60
CA THR A 205 -5.51 -0.64 7.16
C THR A 205 -4.80 0.68 7.47
N VAL A 206 -4.95 1.69 6.61
CA VAL A 206 -4.32 3.01 6.75
C VAL A 206 -4.92 3.84 7.89
N PHE A 207 -6.24 3.89 7.95
CA PHE A 207 -6.94 4.84 8.82
C PHE A 207 -7.34 4.25 10.17
N LEU A 208 -7.71 2.98 10.20
CA LEU A 208 -8.16 2.28 11.42
C LEU A 208 -7.09 1.33 11.96
N GLY A 209 -6.25 0.77 11.08
CA GLY A 209 -5.19 -0.16 11.47
C GLY A 209 -3.88 0.50 11.89
N GLU A 210 -2.85 -0.35 11.98
CA GLU A 210 -1.45 0.05 11.99
C GLU A 210 -0.87 -0.47 10.68
N ILE A 211 -0.52 0.41 9.74
CA ILE A 211 0.11 0.03 8.47
C ILE A 211 1.48 -0.58 8.77
N ASP A 212 1.53 -1.84 9.22
CA ASP A 212 2.76 -2.55 9.45
C ASP A 212 2.89 -3.67 8.42
N ILE A 213 3.40 -3.30 7.25
CA ILE A 213 3.67 -4.23 6.15
C ILE A 213 4.68 -5.32 6.59
N SER A 214 5.52 -5.06 7.61
CA SER A 214 6.41 -6.10 8.14
C SER A 214 5.65 -7.22 8.85
N HIS A 215 4.42 -6.99 9.32
CA HIS A 215 3.56 -8.07 9.81
C HIS A 215 3.06 -8.96 8.66
N GLU A 216 2.85 -8.41 7.46
CA GLU A 216 2.56 -9.22 6.27
C GLU A 216 3.75 -10.12 5.93
N ASP A 217 4.99 -9.63 6.13
CA ASP A 217 6.20 -10.43 5.96
C ASP A 217 6.29 -11.59 6.95
N VAL A 218 5.83 -11.39 8.18
CA VAL A 218 5.76 -12.46 9.19
C VAL A 218 4.64 -13.43 8.83
N LEU A 219 3.48 -12.92 8.42
CA LEU A 219 2.31 -13.75 8.09
C LEU A 219 2.63 -14.79 7.02
N TRP A 220 3.22 -14.39 5.88
CA TRP A 220 3.50 -15.35 4.82
C TRP A 220 4.55 -16.38 5.26
N LYS A 221 5.54 -16.00 6.09
CA LYS A 221 6.55 -16.92 6.63
C LYS A 221 5.92 -17.96 7.54
N GLU A 222 5.03 -17.54 8.44
CA GLU A 222 4.29 -18.44 9.33
C GLU A 222 3.37 -19.37 8.53
N LEU A 223 2.67 -18.85 7.51
CA LEU A 223 1.86 -19.68 6.61
C LEU A 223 2.71 -20.69 5.83
N LEU A 224 3.88 -20.28 5.33
CA LEU A 224 4.82 -21.18 4.65
C LEU A 224 5.25 -22.31 5.59
N LEU A 225 5.69 -21.97 6.82
CA LEU A 225 6.07 -22.95 7.83
C LEU A 225 4.91 -23.87 8.20
N PHE A 226 3.69 -23.34 8.31
CA PHE A 226 2.48 -24.12 8.54
C PHE A 226 2.26 -25.12 7.41
N PHE A 227 2.23 -24.69 6.15
CA PHE A 227 1.99 -25.58 5.02
C PHE A 227 3.08 -26.64 4.84
N MET A 228 4.34 -26.29 5.12
CA MET A 228 5.47 -27.23 5.01
C MET A 228 5.52 -28.25 6.13
N ASN A 229 5.14 -27.89 7.36
CA ASN A 229 5.40 -28.70 8.55
C ASN A 229 4.14 -29.26 9.22
N THR A 230 2.94 -28.83 8.82
CA THR A 230 1.70 -29.33 9.43
C THR A 230 1.51 -30.83 9.16
N LYS A 231 1.28 -31.58 10.23
CA LYS A 231 0.93 -33.01 10.17
C LYS A 231 -0.56 -33.22 9.92
N SER A 232 -1.38 -32.20 10.21
CA SER A 232 -2.81 -32.26 9.92
C SER A 232 -3.01 -32.39 8.42
N THR A 233 -4.05 -33.12 8.03
CA THR A 233 -4.44 -33.23 6.63
C THR A 233 -5.89 -32.83 6.41
N SER A 234 -6.18 -32.48 5.18
CA SER A 234 -7.51 -32.25 4.62
C SER A 234 -7.45 -32.63 3.15
N ARG A 235 -8.59 -32.87 2.49
CA ARG A 235 -8.61 -33.13 1.04
C ARG A 235 -7.89 -32.01 0.26
N TYR A 236 -7.93 -30.77 0.76
CA TYR A 236 -7.16 -29.64 0.20
C TYR A 236 -5.64 -29.81 0.36
N LEU A 237 -5.17 -30.15 1.56
CA LEU A 237 -3.74 -30.34 1.82
C LEU A 237 -3.19 -31.57 1.09
N ASP A 238 -3.98 -32.63 0.98
CA ASP A 238 -3.61 -33.82 0.20
C ASP A 238 -3.49 -33.50 -1.29
N PHE A 239 -4.43 -32.71 -1.82
CA PHE A 239 -4.34 -32.18 -3.18
C PHE A 239 -3.05 -31.38 -3.39
N LEU A 240 -2.75 -30.42 -2.50
CA LEU A 240 -1.52 -29.62 -2.60
C LEU A 240 -0.25 -30.48 -2.55
N ARG A 241 -0.18 -31.45 -1.63
CA ARG A 241 0.98 -32.36 -1.50
C ARG A 241 1.11 -33.32 -2.68
N GLY A 242 0.01 -33.63 -3.36
CA GLY A 242 -0.01 -34.49 -4.54
C GLY A 242 0.51 -33.81 -5.81
N VAL A 243 0.63 -32.47 -5.82
CA VAL A 243 1.17 -31.75 -6.98
C VAL A 243 2.70 -31.71 -6.91
N PRO A 244 3.42 -32.29 -7.90
CA PRO A 244 4.88 -32.20 -7.90
C PRO A 244 5.34 -30.75 -8.14
N PRO A 245 6.39 -30.28 -7.45
CA PRO A 245 6.97 -28.96 -7.69
C PRO A 245 7.66 -28.90 -9.07
N LEU A 246 7.91 -27.68 -9.56
CA LEU A 246 8.86 -27.47 -10.67
C LEU A 246 10.29 -27.60 -10.14
N ASP A 247 11.26 -27.84 -11.03
CA ASP A 247 12.66 -28.09 -10.68
C ASP A 247 13.44 -26.79 -10.41
N PHE A 248 12.90 -25.96 -9.52
CA PHE A 248 13.57 -24.73 -9.07
C PHE A 248 14.88 -25.04 -8.31
N ASP A 249 15.91 -24.25 -8.57
CA ASP A 249 17.25 -24.43 -7.99
C ASP A 249 17.27 -24.21 -6.46
N PRO A 250 17.52 -25.25 -5.64
CA PRO A 250 17.58 -25.10 -4.19
C PRO A 250 18.62 -24.08 -3.71
N GLU A 251 19.70 -23.82 -4.46
CA GLU A 251 20.71 -22.83 -4.11
C GLU A 251 20.17 -21.39 -4.18
N ARG A 252 19.06 -21.18 -4.90
CA ARG A 252 18.38 -19.89 -5.08
C ARG A 252 17.15 -19.72 -4.21
N ALA A 253 16.95 -20.58 -3.20
CA ALA A 253 15.79 -20.53 -2.31
C ALA A 253 15.55 -19.15 -1.68
N SER A 254 16.60 -18.38 -1.35
CA SER A 254 16.45 -17.02 -0.84
C SER A 254 15.77 -16.08 -1.84
N ASP A 255 16.12 -16.19 -3.12
CA ASP A 255 15.56 -15.35 -4.19
C ASP A 255 14.07 -15.66 -4.39
N TYR A 256 13.69 -16.95 -4.30
CA TYR A 256 12.29 -17.35 -4.39
C TYR A 256 11.46 -16.90 -3.19
N LEU A 257 12.04 -16.92 -2.00
CA LEU A 257 11.37 -16.41 -0.79
C LEU A 257 11.14 -14.88 -0.87
N ASP A 258 12.00 -14.15 -1.57
CA ASP A 258 11.83 -12.72 -1.79
C ASP A 258 10.64 -12.38 -2.71
N CYS A 259 10.20 -13.32 -3.56
CA CYS A 259 9.00 -13.15 -4.41
C CYS A 259 7.72 -12.94 -3.59
N PHE A 260 7.64 -13.44 -2.36
CA PHE A 260 6.48 -13.21 -1.49
C PHE A 260 6.42 -11.77 -0.95
N GLN A 261 7.54 -11.06 -0.95
CA GLN A 261 7.67 -9.72 -0.39
C GLN A 261 7.58 -8.63 -1.47
N SER A 262 8.13 -8.88 -2.66
CA SER A 262 8.35 -7.84 -3.67
C SER A 262 7.94 -8.27 -5.07
N ASP A 263 7.16 -7.43 -5.75
CA ASP A 263 6.81 -7.63 -7.17
C ASP A 263 8.04 -7.55 -8.09
N ALA A 264 9.05 -6.76 -7.71
CA ALA A 264 10.32 -6.71 -8.45
C ALA A 264 11.10 -8.03 -8.32
N ALA A 265 11.03 -8.70 -7.17
CA ALA A 265 11.63 -10.02 -6.99
C ALA A 265 10.91 -11.09 -7.83
N LYS A 266 9.57 -11.03 -7.92
CA LYS A 266 8.81 -11.91 -8.82
C LYS A 266 9.30 -11.80 -10.26
N ALA A 267 9.44 -10.57 -10.77
CA ALA A 267 9.92 -10.32 -12.13
C ALA A 267 11.29 -10.95 -12.43
N PHE A 268 12.16 -11.05 -11.42
CA PHE A 268 13.48 -11.69 -11.56
C PHE A 268 13.40 -13.22 -11.69
N VAL A 269 12.39 -13.85 -11.10
CA VAL A 269 12.20 -15.31 -11.12
C VAL A 269 11.25 -15.76 -12.23
N MET A 270 10.45 -14.86 -12.81
CA MET A 270 9.50 -15.17 -13.88
C MET A 270 10.13 -15.87 -15.07
N GLY A 271 11.34 -15.49 -15.50
CA GLY A 271 12.01 -16.12 -16.64
C GLY A 271 12.32 -17.60 -16.41
N GLU A 272 12.71 -17.96 -15.19
CA GLU A 272 12.94 -19.36 -14.81
C GLU A 272 11.62 -20.16 -14.75
N LEU A 273 10.55 -19.55 -14.24
CA LEU A 273 9.21 -20.17 -14.28
C LEU A 273 8.80 -20.46 -15.73
N GLU A 274 9.01 -19.53 -16.65
CA GLU A 274 8.71 -19.68 -18.07
C GLU A 274 9.50 -20.83 -18.70
N GLU A 275 10.81 -20.91 -18.45
CA GLU A 275 11.70 -21.99 -18.90
C GLU A 275 11.20 -23.36 -18.41
N HIS A 276 10.91 -23.50 -17.10
CA HIS A 276 10.36 -24.74 -16.53
C HIS A 276 9.05 -25.18 -17.20
N TYR A 277 8.19 -24.23 -17.57
CA TYR A 277 6.95 -24.55 -18.27
C TYR A 277 7.14 -24.93 -19.74
N GLU A 278 8.20 -24.44 -20.39
CA GLU A 278 8.55 -24.84 -21.75
C GLU A 278 9.11 -26.27 -21.79
N GLU A 279 9.91 -26.66 -20.79
CA GLU A 279 10.49 -28.00 -20.69
C GLU A 279 9.47 -29.11 -20.40
N LEU A 280 8.35 -28.77 -19.74
CA LEU A 280 7.27 -29.73 -19.43
C LEU A 280 6.52 -30.26 -20.66
N GLY A 281 6.60 -29.59 -21.81
CA GLY A 281 5.83 -29.92 -23.02
C GLY A 281 4.33 -29.60 -22.86
N GLU A 282 3.53 -30.53 -22.31
CA GLU A 282 2.08 -30.32 -22.07
C GLU A 282 1.80 -29.54 -20.78
N LYS A 283 2.03 -28.23 -20.81
CA LYS A 283 1.78 -27.33 -19.66
C LYS A 283 0.31 -27.09 -19.32
N GLY A 284 -0.63 -27.39 -20.22
CA GLY A 284 -2.06 -27.10 -20.06
C GLY A 284 -2.65 -27.72 -18.79
N ASN A 285 -2.45 -29.02 -18.59
CA ASN A 285 -2.95 -29.75 -17.42
C ASN A 285 -2.41 -29.16 -16.11
N ARG A 286 -1.12 -28.77 -16.08
CA ARG A 286 -0.52 -28.15 -14.90
C ARG A 286 -1.10 -26.76 -14.64
N LEU A 287 -1.34 -25.94 -15.66
CA LEU A 287 -1.92 -24.60 -15.51
C LEU A 287 -3.36 -24.67 -15.00
N GLU A 288 -4.15 -25.62 -15.49
CA GLU A 288 -5.50 -25.88 -14.97
C GLU A 288 -5.46 -26.25 -13.48
N LEU A 289 -4.55 -27.15 -13.10
CA LEU A 289 -4.33 -27.55 -11.72
C LEU A 289 -3.94 -26.36 -10.82
N MET A 290 -3.03 -25.49 -11.28
CA MET A 290 -2.66 -24.27 -10.56
C MET A 290 -3.85 -23.31 -10.41
N GLY A 291 -4.74 -23.25 -11.39
CA GLY A 291 -5.96 -22.43 -11.35
C GLY A 291 -6.97 -22.86 -10.28
N VAL A 292 -6.88 -24.10 -9.76
CA VAL A 292 -7.72 -24.61 -8.68
C VAL A 292 -7.26 -24.08 -7.31
N ILE A 293 -5.96 -23.78 -7.15
CA ILE A 293 -5.38 -23.33 -5.88
C ILE A 293 -5.89 -21.92 -5.54
N GLY A 294 -6.58 -21.76 -4.42
CA GLY A 294 -7.14 -20.48 -3.97
C GLY A 294 -8.39 -20.01 -4.73
N ALA A 295 -8.97 -20.84 -5.61
CA ALA A 295 -10.16 -20.47 -6.35
C ALA A 295 -11.40 -20.36 -5.42
N PRO A 296 -12.17 -19.24 -5.45
CA PRO A 296 -13.21 -18.95 -4.47
C PRO A 296 -14.42 -19.90 -4.51
N ASN A 297 -14.57 -20.68 -5.59
CA ASN A 297 -15.71 -21.58 -5.81
C ASN A 297 -15.30 -23.05 -5.91
N VAL A 298 -14.07 -23.39 -5.51
CA VAL A 298 -13.64 -24.79 -5.43
C VAL A 298 -13.67 -25.22 -3.98
N PHE A 299 -14.50 -26.23 -3.70
CA PHE A 299 -14.62 -26.83 -2.39
C PHE A 299 -14.01 -28.22 -2.42
N PHE A 300 -13.26 -28.53 -1.36
CA PHE A 300 -12.70 -29.85 -1.13
C PHE A 300 -13.49 -30.40 0.04
N ASP A 301 -14.37 -31.36 -0.25
CA ASP A 301 -15.28 -31.94 0.72
C ASP A 301 -14.51 -32.41 1.97
N SER A 302 -15.15 -32.39 3.13
CA SER A 302 -14.51 -32.86 4.37
C SER A 302 -14.49 -34.39 4.40
N MET A 303 -13.42 -35.00 4.94
CA MET A 303 -13.32 -36.47 5.02
C MET A 303 -14.39 -37.11 5.93
N GLU A 304 -15.22 -36.30 6.59
CA GLU A 304 -16.31 -36.75 7.47
C GLU A 304 -17.62 -37.03 6.71
N ASP A 305 -17.73 -36.65 5.43
CA ASP A 305 -18.97 -36.76 4.65
C ASP A 305 -19.17 -38.13 3.93
N GLU A 306 -18.28 -39.11 4.16
CA GLU A 306 -18.33 -40.44 3.51
C GLU A 306 -18.92 -41.58 4.40
N GLU A 307 -19.40 -41.28 5.62
CA GLU A 307 -20.08 -42.26 6.47
C GLU A 307 -21.57 -41.92 6.63
N ASP A 308 -22.43 -42.23 5.64
CA ASP A 308 -23.85 -42.59 5.87
C ASP A 308 -24.60 -43.03 4.60
N ILE A 309 -24.02 -43.91 3.80
CA ILE A 309 -24.79 -44.78 2.89
C ILE A 309 -24.35 -46.22 3.13
N ARG A 310 -24.76 -46.78 4.27
CA ARG A 310 -24.83 -48.23 4.45
C ARG A 310 -26.27 -48.65 4.25
N ASP A 311 -26.52 -49.18 3.06
CA ASP A 311 -27.54 -50.15 2.68
C ASP A 311 -28.59 -50.48 3.76
N ASN A 312 -29.76 -49.84 3.65
CA ASN A 312 -31.01 -50.43 4.13
C ASN A 312 -31.49 -51.42 3.06
N ASP A 313 -30.79 -52.55 2.93
CA ASP A 313 -31.31 -53.77 2.32
C ASP A 313 -30.97 -54.92 3.27
N GLU A 314 -31.97 -55.31 4.06
CA GLU A 314 -32.30 -56.69 4.49
C GLU A 314 -33.12 -56.68 5.81
N ASN A 315 -34.44 -56.71 5.66
CA ASN A 315 -35.36 -57.61 6.39
C ASN A 315 -36.79 -57.51 5.83
#